data_AF-A0A9D7K3D6-F1
#
_entry.id   AF-A0A9D7K3D6-F1
#
_cell.length_a   1.000
_cell.length_b   1.000
_cell.length_c   1.000
_cell.angle_alpha   90.00
_cell.angle_beta   90.00
_cell.angle_gamma   90.00
#
_symmetry.space_group_name_H-M   'P 1'
#
loop_
_entity.id
_entity.type
_entity.pdbx_description
1 polymer ?
#
loop_
_entity_poly.entity_id
_entity_poly.type
_entity_poly.pdbx_seq_one_letter_code
_entity_poly.pdbx_strand_id
1 'polypeptide(L)'
;MRSSTRFTIDGIDEAHPLIPEADREAFIRHDIQSTLTARIAPALTPQERTRHIGKTSIFFGPPLAILTSGEKNTMEVSGRLNRTAERYLEILREYGLELSEPERQCITHICGIGFMSPLEIRELPFEARLTRFEAEGLDKSELAAKLEAASFADLIAVVESLGF
;
A
#
# COMPACT_ATOMS: atom_id res chain seq x y z
N MET A 1 57.41 20.64 -6.05
CA MET A 1 57.82 20.04 -7.35
C MET A 1 56.83 18.95 -7.69
N ARG A 2 56.22 19.03 -8.87
CA ARG A 2 55.24 18.08 -9.40
C ARG A 2 55.95 16.83 -9.96
N SER A 3 55.37 15.66 -9.75
CA SER A 3 55.53 14.47 -10.59
C SER A 3 54.25 13.64 -10.38
N SER A 4 53.23 13.72 -11.22
CA SER A 4 53.08 13.23 -12.60
C SER A 4 53.20 11.72 -12.72
N THR A 5 52.08 11.02 -12.46
CA THR A 5 51.82 9.71 -13.07
C THR A 5 50.46 9.80 -13.76
N ARG A 6 50.51 9.87 -15.10
CA ARG A 6 49.34 9.75 -15.99
C ARG A 6 48.89 8.29 -16.00
N PHE A 7 47.62 8.05 -15.71
CA PHE A 7 46.91 6.91 -16.26
C PHE A 7 46.11 7.42 -17.45
N THR A 8 46.54 7.02 -18.64
CA THR A 8 45.83 7.25 -19.90
C THR A 8 44.80 6.14 -20.04
N ILE A 9 43.51 6.49 -20.07
CA ILE A 9 42.49 5.63 -20.67
C ILE A 9 42.13 6.33 -21.98
N ASP A 10 42.46 5.68 -23.08
CA ASP A 10 42.14 6.11 -24.43
C ASP A 10 40.63 6.16 -24.64
N GLY A 11 40.20 7.22 -25.32
CA GLY A 11 38.96 7.19 -26.09
C GLY A 11 37.79 7.94 -25.48
N ILE A 12 37.90 9.26 -25.30
CA ILE A 12 36.78 10.18 -25.53
C ILE A 12 37.33 11.49 -26.11
N ASP A 13 37.27 11.61 -27.43
CA ASP A 13 37.47 12.87 -28.14
C ASP A 13 36.13 13.65 -28.09
N GLU A 14 35.82 14.25 -26.94
CA GLU A 14 34.68 15.17 -26.79
C GLU A 14 35.14 16.59 -27.11
N ALA A 15 35.16 16.93 -28.39
CA ALA A 15 34.95 18.32 -28.81
C ALA A 15 33.46 18.66 -28.59
N HIS A 16 33.06 18.87 -27.33
CA HIS A 16 31.76 19.44 -27.01
C HIS A 16 31.85 20.96 -27.23
N PRO A 17 31.10 21.55 -28.19
CA PRO A 17 31.14 22.98 -28.41
C PRO A 17 30.60 23.69 -27.16
N LEU A 18 31.41 24.61 -26.62
CA LEU A 18 31.02 25.49 -25.52
C LEU A 18 29.83 26.34 -25.99
N ILE A 19 28.62 25.97 -25.56
CA ILE A 19 27.42 26.80 -25.73
C ILE A 19 27.69 28.14 -25.00
N PRO A 20 27.61 29.30 -25.68
CA PRO A 20 27.79 30.60 -25.07
C PRO A 20 26.86 30.79 -23.86
N GLU A 21 27.35 31.44 -22.82
CA GLU A 21 26.66 31.59 -21.53
C GLU A 21 25.28 32.27 -21.64
N ALA A 22 25.08 33.08 -22.69
CA ALA A 22 23.80 33.72 -23.02
C ALA A 22 22.70 32.74 -23.50
N ASP A 23 23.06 31.56 -24.01
CA ASP A 23 22.11 30.56 -24.52
C ASP A 23 21.80 29.45 -23.50
N ARG A 24 22.54 29.39 -22.39
CA ARG A 24 22.29 28.42 -21.31
C ARG A 24 21.00 28.69 -20.55
N GLU A 25 20.63 29.95 -20.33
CA GLU A 25 19.34 30.28 -19.70
C GLU A 25 18.13 29.97 -20.61
N ALA A 26 18.28 30.11 -21.92
CA ALA A 26 17.22 29.78 -22.88
C ALA A 26 16.98 28.26 -22.96
N PHE A 27 18.05 27.46 -22.93
CA PHE A 27 17.96 26.01 -22.89
C PHE A 27 17.33 25.51 -21.59
N ILE A 28 17.75 26.05 -20.43
CA ILE A 28 17.18 25.67 -19.12
C ILE A 28 15.70 26.08 -18.99
N ARG A 29 15.29 27.25 -19.50
CA ARG A 29 13.87 27.65 -19.47
C ARG A 29 12.99 26.81 -20.40
N HIS A 30 13.47 26.45 -21.59
CA HIS A 30 12.70 25.63 -22.52
C HIS A 30 12.51 24.19 -22.00
N ASP A 31 13.55 23.62 -21.39
CA ASP A 31 13.53 22.23 -20.93
C ASP A 31 12.74 22.06 -19.61
N ILE A 32 12.80 23.05 -18.70
CA ILE A 32 11.98 23.06 -17.48
C ILE A 32 10.50 23.31 -17.82
N GLN A 33 10.18 24.20 -18.77
CA GLN A 33 8.79 24.43 -19.19
C GLN A 33 8.19 23.19 -19.87
N SER A 34 8.99 22.47 -20.67
CA SER A 34 8.60 21.24 -21.36
C SER A 34 8.40 20.05 -20.41
N THR A 35 9.26 19.90 -19.40
CA THR A 35 9.14 18.79 -18.43
C THR A 35 8.11 19.01 -17.34
N LEU A 36 7.78 20.25 -16.96
CA LEU A 36 6.70 20.54 -16.00
C LEU A 36 5.29 20.51 -16.61
N THR A 37 5.12 20.87 -17.89
CA THR A 37 3.80 20.78 -18.55
C THR A 37 3.41 19.35 -18.93
N ALA A 38 4.37 18.43 -19.06
CA ALA A 38 4.08 17.04 -19.40
C ALA A 38 3.53 16.18 -18.24
N ARG A 39 3.50 16.68 -16.99
CA ARG A 39 3.07 15.91 -15.80
C ARG A 39 1.84 16.42 -15.08
N ILE A 40 1.15 17.42 -15.60
CA ILE A 40 -0.16 17.85 -15.09
C ILE A 40 -1.18 17.53 -16.17
N ALA A 41 -1.94 16.45 -15.97
CA ALA A 41 -3.08 16.17 -16.84
C ALA A 41 -4.03 17.38 -16.80
N PRO A 42 -4.46 17.92 -17.96
CA PRO A 42 -5.35 19.07 -17.98
C PRO A 42 -6.64 18.73 -17.22
N ALA A 43 -7.10 19.65 -16.37
CA ALA A 43 -8.36 19.49 -15.67
C ALA A 43 -9.50 19.36 -16.69
N LEU A 44 -10.21 18.23 -16.66
CA LEU A 44 -11.31 17.92 -17.58
C LEU A 44 -12.38 19.03 -17.55
N THR A 45 -12.81 19.44 -18.74
CA THR A 45 -13.91 20.40 -18.93
C THR A 45 -15.23 19.83 -18.39
N PRO A 46 -16.23 20.69 -18.03
CA PRO A 46 -17.50 20.21 -17.48
C PRO A 46 -18.26 19.22 -18.39
N GLN A 47 -18.14 19.36 -19.71
CA GLN A 47 -18.73 18.43 -20.68
C GLN A 47 -17.98 17.09 -20.77
N GLU A 48 -16.67 17.06 -20.50
CA GLU A 48 -15.87 15.82 -20.40
C GLU A 48 -16.13 15.06 -19.09
N ARG A 49 -16.47 15.77 -18.00
CA ARG A 49 -16.88 15.15 -16.72
C ARG A 49 -18.18 14.36 -16.82
N THR A 50 -19.03 14.64 -17.81
CA THR A 50 -20.41 14.13 -17.87
C THR A 50 -20.66 13.08 -18.96
N ARG A 51 -19.63 12.65 -19.71
CA ARG A 51 -19.77 11.62 -20.77
C ARG A 51 -19.01 10.32 -20.55
N HIS A 52 -18.23 10.21 -19.48
CA HIS A 52 -17.74 8.92 -19.01
C HIS A 52 -17.90 8.85 -17.49
N ILE A 53 -19.06 8.42 -17.01
CA ILE A 53 -19.07 7.67 -15.74
C ILE A 53 -18.48 6.31 -16.10
N GLY A 54 -17.17 6.29 -16.37
CA GLY A 54 -16.41 5.05 -16.40
C GLY A 54 -16.61 4.41 -15.04
N LYS A 55 -16.86 3.10 -15.01
CA LYS A 55 -16.89 2.33 -13.77
C LYS A 55 -15.66 2.76 -12.96
N THR A 56 -15.85 3.21 -11.72
CA THR A 56 -14.73 3.55 -10.84
C THR A 56 -13.71 2.43 -10.94
N SER A 57 -12.51 2.74 -11.44
CA SER A 57 -11.47 1.74 -11.57
C SER A 57 -11.10 1.32 -10.14
N ILE A 58 -11.51 0.12 -9.74
CA ILE A 58 -11.12 -0.44 -8.46
C ILE A 58 -9.61 -0.63 -8.51
N PHE A 59 -8.88 0.09 -7.67
CA PHE A 59 -7.45 -0.12 -7.54
C PHE A 59 -7.23 -1.46 -6.84
N PHE A 60 -6.53 -2.37 -7.51
CA PHE A 60 -6.08 -3.60 -6.90
C PHE A 60 -4.69 -3.38 -6.33
N GLY A 61 -4.53 -3.60 -5.02
CA GLY A 61 -3.20 -3.68 -4.41
C GLY A 61 -2.37 -4.81 -5.04
N PRO A 62 -1.04 -4.84 -4.81
CA PRO A 62 -0.11 -5.69 -5.53
C PRO A 62 -0.51 -7.18 -5.63
N PRO A 63 -1.01 -7.85 -4.58
CA PRO A 63 -1.40 -9.27 -4.71
C PRO A 63 -2.53 -9.47 -5.73
N LEU A 64 -3.57 -8.64 -5.69
CA LEU A 64 -4.71 -8.74 -6.60
C LEU A 64 -4.36 -8.23 -8.00
N ALA A 65 -3.52 -7.20 -8.12
CA ALA A 65 -3.02 -6.70 -9.39
C ALA A 65 -2.21 -7.77 -10.14
N ILE A 66 -1.33 -8.50 -9.45
CA ILE A 66 -0.56 -9.61 -10.03
C ILE A 66 -1.50 -10.73 -10.48
N LEU A 67 -2.46 -11.13 -9.64
CA LEU A 67 -3.41 -12.20 -9.95
C LEU A 67 -4.34 -11.89 -11.12
N THR A 68 -4.50 -10.60 -11.47
CA THR A 68 -5.35 -10.13 -12.57
C THR A 68 -4.54 -9.62 -13.77
N SER A 69 -3.21 -9.61 -13.69
CA SER A 69 -2.30 -8.95 -14.67
C SER A 69 -2.30 -9.52 -16.09
N GLY A 70 -3.00 -10.62 -16.35
CA GLY A 70 -3.20 -11.20 -17.70
C GLY A 70 -4.67 -11.38 -18.10
N GLU A 71 -5.60 -10.99 -17.23
CA GLU A 71 -7.02 -11.29 -17.41
C GLU A 71 -7.71 -10.20 -18.24
N LYS A 72 -8.01 -10.52 -19.50
CA LYS A 72 -8.70 -9.59 -20.42
C LYS A 72 -10.22 -9.63 -20.27
N ASN A 73 -10.76 -10.65 -19.59
CA ASN A 73 -12.20 -10.80 -19.37
C ASN A 73 -12.64 -10.13 -18.07
N THR A 74 -12.97 -8.85 -18.15
CA THR A 74 -13.42 -8.06 -17.00
C THR A 74 -14.63 -8.66 -16.28
N MET A 75 -15.54 -9.34 -17.00
CA MET A 75 -16.74 -9.94 -16.40
C MET A 75 -16.40 -11.15 -15.53
N GLU A 76 -15.45 -11.96 -15.96
CA GLU A 76 -15.01 -13.13 -15.22
C GLU A 76 -14.21 -12.74 -13.97
N VAL A 77 -13.33 -11.75 -14.08
CA VAL A 77 -12.62 -11.14 -12.94
C VAL A 77 -13.62 -10.59 -11.92
N SER A 78 -14.58 -9.79 -12.38
CA SER A 78 -15.64 -9.24 -11.52
C SER A 78 -16.44 -10.34 -10.81
N GLY A 79 -16.86 -11.39 -11.55
CA GLY A 79 -17.57 -12.52 -10.97
C GLY A 79 -16.75 -13.29 -9.94
N ARG A 80 -15.45 -13.46 -10.15
CA ARG A 80 -14.54 -14.08 -9.17
C ARG A 80 -14.43 -13.22 -7.90
N LEU A 81 -14.25 -11.92 -8.05
CA LEU A 81 -14.15 -10.99 -6.92
C LEU A 81 -15.43 -10.98 -6.09
N ASN A 82 -16.60 -10.89 -6.73
CA ASN A 82 -17.88 -10.90 -6.02
C ASN A 82 -18.07 -12.19 -5.23
N ARG A 83 -17.83 -13.36 -5.84
CA ARG A 83 -17.96 -14.65 -5.10
C ARG A 83 -16.98 -14.77 -3.95
N THR A 84 -15.75 -14.27 -4.11
CA THR A 84 -14.78 -14.24 -3.02
C THR A 84 -15.25 -13.32 -1.90
N ALA A 85 -15.72 -12.11 -2.22
CA ALA A 85 -16.23 -11.16 -1.24
C ALA A 85 -17.47 -11.70 -0.51
N GLU A 86 -18.45 -12.28 -1.20
CA GLU A 86 -19.63 -12.89 -0.59
C GLU A 86 -19.26 -13.99 0.39
N ARG A 87 -18.37 -14.90 0.00
CA ARG A 87 -17.89 -15.98 0.88
C ARG A 87 -17.11 -15.45 2.06
N TYR A 88 -16.29 -14.42 1.84
CA TYR A 88 -15.55 -13.76 2.90
C TYR A 88 -16.47 -13.14 3.95
N LEU A 89 -17.47 -12.37 3.50
CA LEU A 89 -18.47 -11.78 4.39
C LEU A 89 -19.25 -12.82 5.19
N GLU A 90 -19.53 -13.99 4.60
CA GLU A 90 -20.19 -15.07 5.33
C GLU A 90 -19.27 -15.70 6.39
N ILE A 91 -17.97 -15.87 6.09
CA ILE A 91 -16.98 -16.27 7.10
C ILE A 91 -16.94 -15.26 8.26
N LEU A 92 -16.94 -13.96 7.97
CA LEU A 92 -16.92 -12.93 9.02
C LEU A 92 -18.17 -12.94 9.93
N ARG A 93 -19.28 -13.55 9.51
CA ARG A 93 -20.49 -13.68 10.34
C ARG A 93 -20.43 -14.85 11.32
N GLU A 94 -19.73 -15.92 10.93
CA GLU A 94 -19.68 -17.18 11.68
C GLU A 94 -18.47 -17.27 12.62
N TYR A 95 -17.42 -16.48 12.36
CA TYR A 95 -16.15 -16.50 13.08
C TYR A 95 -15.94 -15.23 13.90
N GLY A 96 -15.09 -15.33 14.92
CA GLY A 96 -14.72 -14.23 15.79
C GLY A 96 -14.48 -14.67 17.23
N LEU A 97 -14.16 -13.71 18.08
CA LEU A 97 -13.97 -13.94 19.51
C LEU A 97 -14.80 -12.95 20.31
N GLU A 98 -15.38 -13.45 21.40
CA GLU A 98 -15.95 -12.60 22.42
C GLU A 98 -14.82 -11.91 23.19
N LEU A 99 -14.67 -10.61 22.96
CA LEU A 99 -13.68 -9.77 23.59
C LEU A 99 -14.36 -8.69 24.42
N SER A 100 -13.85 -8.51 25.62
CA SER A 100 -14.16 -7.36 26.47
C SER A 100 -13.66 -6.06 25.84
N GLU A 101 -14.19 -4.93 26.30
CA GLU A 101 -13.77 -3.61 25.83
C GLU A 101 -12.26 -3.33 25.99
N PRO A 102 -11.62 -3.57 27.16
CA PRO A 102 -10.17 -3.37 27.28
C PRO A 102 -9.34 -4.28 26.35
N GLU A 103 -9.83 -5.49 26.05
CA GLU A 103 -9.17 -6.38 25.08
C GLU A 103 -9.29 -5.83 23.65
N ARG A 104 -10.47 -5.33 23.26
CA ARG A 104 -10.67 -4.68 21.95
C ARG A 104 -9.77 -3.46 21.78
N GLN A 105 -9.60 -2.66 22.83
CA GLN A 105 -8.71 -1.50 22.84
C GLN A 105 -7.24 -1.92 22.70
N CYS A 106 -6.83 -2.99 23.39
CA CYS A 106 -5.49 -3.54 23.29
C CYS A 106 -5.17 -3.99 21.85
N ILE A 107 -6.08 -4.74 21.21
CA ILE A 107 -5.90 -5.19 19.81
C ILE A 107 -5.89 -4.00 18.86
N THR A 108 -6.82 -3.06 19.02
CA THR A 108 -6.86 -1.82 18.21
C THR A 108 -5.54 -1.05 18.30
N HIS A 109 -4.94 -0.98 19.50
CA HIS A 109 -3.64 -0.35 19.70
C HIS A 109 -2.52 -1.08 18.94
N ILE A 110 -2.53 -2.42 18.93
CA ILE A 110 -1.57 -3.24 18.19
C ILE A 110 -1.75 -3.05 16.68
N CYS A 111 -2.99 -3.02 16.19
CA CYS A 111 -3.28 -2.86 14.76
C CYS A 111 -2.83 -1.51 14.19
N GLY A 112 -2.83 -0.46 15.00
CA GLY A 112 -2.31 0.84 14.58
C GLY A 112 -3.19 1.52 13.52
N ILE A 113 -2.71 1.58 12.27
CA ILE A 113 -3.45 2.20 11.15
C ILE A 113 -3.28 1.39 9.85
N GLY A 114 -4.39 1.25 9.11
CA GLY A 114 -4.38 0.68 7.77
C GLY A 114 -4.47 -0.85 7.77
N PHE A 115 -3.91 -1.46 6.73
CA PHE A 115 -4.03 -2.89 6.46
C PHE A 115 -3.08 -3.71 7.33
N MET A 116 -3.62 -4.72 8.01
CA MET A 116 -2.82 -5.74 8.70
C MET A 116 -2.59 -6.97 7.80
N SER A 117 -1.33 -7.34 7.59
CA SER A 117 -0.99 -8.51 6.78
C SER A 117 -1.34 -9.82 7.49
N PRO A 118 -1.56 -10.93 6.75
CA PRO A 118 -1.82 -12.24 7.34
C PRO A 118 -0.75 -12.72 8.33
N LEU A 119 0.51 -12.26 8.19
CA LEU A 119 1.57 -12.59 9.14
C LEU A 119 1.39 -11.82 10.45
N GLU A 120 1.13 -10.51 10.36
CA GLU A 120 0.86 -9.67 11.54
C GLU A 120 -0.36 -10.18 12.32
N ILE A 121 -1.43 -10.61 11.62
CA ILE A 121 -2.60 -11.22 12.27
C ILE A 121 -2.23 -12.49 13.05
N ARG A 122 -1.31 -13.32 12.53
CA ARG A 122 -0.86 -14.55 13.23
C ARG A 122 -0.03 -14.24 14.47
N GLU A 123 0.68 -13.12 14.47
CA GLU A 123 1.54 -12.69 15.58
C GLU A 123 0.78 -11.92 16.66
N LEU A 124 -0.52 -11.64 16.48
CA LEU A 124 -1.35 -10.96 17.48
C LEU A 124 -1.25 -11.52 18.91
N PRO A 125 -1.25 -12.86 19.15
CA PRO A 125 -1.08 -13.38 20.50
C PRO A 125 0.26 -12.97 21.13
N PHE A 126 1.32 -12.91 20.33
CA PHE A 126 2.65 -12.51 20.78
C PHE A 126 2.72 -11.00 21.03
N GLU A 127 2.20 -10.20 20.10
CA GLU A 127 2.13 -8.74 20.23
C GLU A 127 1.28 -8.31 21.44
N ALA A 128 0.18 -9.01 21.72
CA ALA A 128 -0.65 -8.77 22.90
C ALA A 128 0.09 -8.98 24.23
N ARG A 129 1.08 -9.88 24.26
CA ARG A 129 1.92 -10.09 25.46
C ARG A 129 2.94 -8.97 25.65
N LEU A 130 3.50 -8.45 24.55
CA LEU A 130 4.64 -7.53 24.58
C LEU A 130 4.26 -6.05 24.51
N THR A 131 3.05 -5.75 24.05
CA THR A 131 2.57 -4.38 23.98
C THR A 131 2.65 -3.66 25.33
N ARG A 132 2.98 -2.38 25.26
CA ARG A 132 3.02 -1.47 26.43
C ARG A 132 1.65 -0.91 26.77
N PHE A 133 0.62 -1.27 26.02
CA PHE A 133 -0.75 -0.87 26.29
C PHE A 133 -1.20 -1.44 27.64
N GLU A 134 -1.86 -0.59 28.43
CA GLU A 134 -2.43 -0.93 29.72
C GLU A 134 -3.82 -0.29 29.80
N ALA A 135 -4.79 -1.03 30.34
CA ALA A 135 -6.15 -0.55 30.60
C ALA A 135 -6.71 -1.25 31.84
N GLU A 136 -7.61 -0.58 32.55
CA GLU A 136 -8.29 -1.18 33.70
C GLU A 136 -9.08 -2.43 33.27
N GLY A 137 -8.89 -3.54 33.98
CA GLY A 137 -9.54 -4.82 33.67
C GLY A 137 -8.91 -5.62 32.52
N LEU A 138 -7.79 -5.17 31.95
CA LEU A 138 -7.06 -5.93 30.94
C LEU A 138 -6.15 -6.99 31.59
N ASP A 139 -6.36 -8.26 31.26
CA ASP A 139 -5.36 -9.32 31.48
C ASP A 139 -4.72 -9.70 30.13
N LYS A 140 -3.49 -9.24 29.90
CA LYS A 140 -2.74 -9.52 28.66
C LYS A 140 -2.37 -10.99 28.51
N SER A 141 -2.22 -11.74 29.61
CA SER A 141 -1.91 -13.17 29.55
C SER A 141 -3.15 -13.96 29.13
N GLU A 142 -4.31 -13.61 29.69
CA GLU A 142 -5.59 -14.21 29.31
C GLU A 142 -5.96 -13.89 27.86
N LEU A 143 -5.85 -12.62 27.46
CA LEU A 143 -6.09 -12.20 26.07
C LEU A 143 -5.19 -12.97 25.10
N ALA A 144 -3.89 -13.05 25.37
CA ALA A 144 -2.97 -13.77 24.51
C ALA A 144 -3.31 -15.27 24.42
N ALA A 145 -3.74 -15.89 25.51
CA ALA A 145 -4.17 -17.29 25.50
C ALA A 145 -5.44 -17.49 24.65
N LYS A 146 -6.41 -16.56 24.71
CA LYS A 146 -7.60 -16.57 23.84
C LYS A 146 -7.20 -16.48 22.37
N LEU A 147 -6.33 -15.54 22.03
CA LEU A 147 -5.86 -15.34 20.65
C LEU A 147 -5.05 -16.54 20.13
N GLU A 148 -4.23 -17.18 20.97
CA GLU A 148 -3.43 -18.35 20.59
C GLU A 148 -4.29 -19.61 20.38
N ALA A 149 -5.39 -19.74 21.12
CA ALA A 149 -6.35 -20.84 20.96
C ALA A 149 -7.30 -20.64 19.77
N ALA A 150 -7.42 -19.42 19.26
CA ALA A 150 -8.35 -19.07 18.19
C ALA A 150 -7.91 -19.63 16.84
N SER A 151 -8.88 -19.92 15.96
CA SER A 151 -8.53 -20.25 14.59
C SER A 151 -8.04 -19.00 13.85
N PHE A 152 -7.29 -19.18 12.77
CA PHE A 152 -6.86 -18.05 11.96
C PHE A 152 -8.04 -17.25 11.37
N ALA A 153 -9.17 -17.92 11.09
CA ALA A 153 -10.38 -17.25 10.63
C ALA A 153 -11.01 -16.37 11.73
N ASP A 154 -10.98 -16.81 12.99
CA ASP A 154 -11.43 -16.00 14.13
C ASP A 154 -10.55 -14.77 14.30
N LEU A 155 -9.23 -14.91 14.15
CA LEU A 155 -8.31 -13.77 14.24
C LEU A 155 -8.57 -12.74 13.14
N ILE A 156 -8.79 -13.19 11.89
CA ILE A 156 -9.19 -12.29 10.80
C ILE A 156 -10.50 -11.58 11.15
N ALA A 157 -11.50 -12.31 11.62
CA ALA A 157 -12.79 -11.74 11.95
C ALA A 157 -12.71 -10.70 13.07
N VAL A 158 -11.87 -10.92 14.08
CA VAL A 158 -11.59 -9.93 15.13
C VAL A 158 -11.01 -8.65 14.54
N VAL A 159 -9.96 -8.75 13.73
CA VAL A 159 -9.26 -7.60 13.14
C VAL A 159 -10.20 -6.77 12.24
N GLU A 160 -10.97 -7.44 11.39
CA GLU A 160 -11.95 -6.80 10.51
C GLU A 160 -13.10 -6.15 11.30
N SER A 161 -13.56 -6.78 12.39
CA SER A 161 -14.58 -6.20 13.27
C SER A 161 -14.13 -4.90 13.95
N LEU A 162 -12.80 -4.70 14.06
CA LEU A 162 -12.17 -3.49 14.59
C LEU A 162 -11.83 -2.47 13.49
N GLY A 163 -12.03 -2.82 12.20
CA GLY A 163 -11.89 -1.94 11.05
C GLY A 163 -10.49 -1.90 10.41
N PHE A 164 -9.71 -2.98 10.53
CA PHE A 164 -8.34 -3.11 10.00
C PHE A 164 -8.20 -4.20 8.94
#